data_AF-G4D4U4-F1
#
_entry.id   AF-G4D4U4-F1
#
_cell.length_a   1.000
_cell.length_b   1.000
_cell.length_c   1.000
_cell.angle_alpha   90.00
_cell.angle_beta   90.00
_cell.angle_gamma   90.00
#
_symmetry.space_group_name_H-M   'P 1'
#
loop_
_entity.id
_entity.type
_entity.pdbx_description
1 polymer ?
#
loop_
_entity_poly.entity_id
_entity_poly.type
_entity_poly.pdbx_seq_one_letter_code
_entity_poly.pdbx_strand_id
1 'polypeptide(L)' 'MDKIYLQLFGVPQFYLNGKQILFPYSKINALIYYLVLNKFITRDEIANLLWPDENEKQLKRILEMLFIKQKNVLE' A
#
# COMPACT_ATOMS: atom_id res chain seq x y z
N MET A 1 -13.64 -6.63 15.71
CA MET A 1 -13.23 -6.83 14.30
C MET A 1 -12.97 -5.46 13.72
N ASP A 2 -11.70 -5.15 13.49
CA ASP A 2 -11.30 -3.93 12.80
C ASP A 2 -11.84 -3.94 11.37
N LYS A 3 -12.47 -2.84 10.95
CA LYS A 3 -13.06 -2.69 9.62
C LYS A 3 -12.21 -1.74 8.80
N ILE A 4 -11.62 -2.27 7.74
CA ILE A 4 -10.94 -1.49 6.71
C ILE A 4 -11.95 -1.17 5.60
N TYR A 5 -12.08 0.11 5.25
CA TYR A 5 -12.88 0.57 4.12
C TYR A 5 -11.99 1.29 3.12
N LEU A 6 -12.21 1.00 1.84
CA LEU A 6 -11.44 1.54 0.74
C LEU A 6 -12.37 2.22 -0.25
N GLN A 7 -12.20 3.53 -0.44
CA GLN A 7 -12.92 4.25 -1.48
C GLN A 7 -12.13 4.16 -2.79
N LEU A 8 -12.64 3.35 -3.71
CA LEU A 8 -12.03 3.12 -5.03
C LEU A 8 -12.48 4.14 -6.09
N PHE A 9 -13.71 4.64 -5.96
CA PHE A 9 -14.29 5.57 -6.92
C PHE A 9 -14.10 7.01 -6.44
N GLY A 10 -13.53 7.85 -7.30
CA GLY A 10 -13.17 9.24 -6.96
C GLY A 10 -11.74 9.34 -6.43
N VAL A 11 -11.52 10.20 -5.43
CA VAL A 11 -10.19 10.31 -4.81
C VAL A 11 -9.97 9.09 -3.91
N PRO A 12 -8.88 8.33 -4.11
CA PRO A 12 -8.59 7.16 -3.31
C PRO A 12 -8.41 7.50 -1.82
N GLN A 13 -9.27 6.95 -0.96
CA GLN A 13 -9.22 7.13 0.49
C GLN A 13 -9.28 5.81 1.28
N PHE A 14 -8.42 5.70 2.30
CA PHE A 14 -8.38 4.58 3.25
C PHE A 14 -9.07 4.96 4.56
N TYR A 15 -9.84 4.05 5.13
CA TYR A 15 -10.43 4.20 6.45
C TYR A 15 -10.22 2.95 7.28
N LEU A 16 -9.78 3.14 8.53
CA LEU A 16 -9.74 2.10 9.54
C LEU A 16 -10.70 2.49 10.66
N ASN A 17 -11.69 1.64 10.94
CA ASN A 17 -12.70 1.90 11.96
C ASN A 17 -13.37 3.28 11.82
N GLY A 18 -13.58 3.73 10.58
CA GLY A 18 -14.18 5.03 10.27
C GLY A 18 -13.22 6.22 10.34
N LYS A 19 -11.95 6.05 10.76
CA LYS A 19 -10.92 7.10 10.68
C LYS A 19 -10.16 7.02 9.36
N GLN A 20 -10.05 8.16 8.69
CA GLN A 20 -9.26 8.26 7.47
C GLN A 20 -7.76 8.08 7.78
N ILE A 21 -7.11 7.17 7.06
CA ILE A 21 -5.66 6.97 7.09
C ILE A 21 -5.07 7.65 5.86
N LEU A 22 -4.15 8.59 6.12
CA LEU A 22 -3.34 9.20 5.07
C LEU A 22 -1.95 8.58 5.12
N PHE A 23 -1.53 8.00 4.01
CA PHE A 23 -0.17 7.53 3.88
C PHE A 23 0.72 8.69 3.41
N PRO A 24 1.85 8.93 4.08
CA PRO A 24 2.73 10.05 3.74
C PRO A 24 3.43 9.90 2.38
N TYR A 25 3.40 8.70 1.79
CA TYR A 25 4.02 8.41 0.49
C TYR A 25 2.97 8.01 -0.53
N SER A 26 2.81 8.79 -1.60
CA SER A 26 1.81 8.54 -2.65
C SER A 26 1.99 7.19 -3.35
N LYS A 27 3.25 6.71 -3.49
CA LYS A 27 3.55 5.38 -4.07
C LYS A 27 3.08 4.23 -3.18
N ILE A 28 3.17 4.40 -1.85
CA ILE A 28 2.65 3.43 -0.88
C ILE A 28 1.13 3.32 -0.99
N ASN A 29 0.44 4.46 -1.13
CA ASN A 29 -1.00 4.46 -1.40
C ASN A 29 -1.31 3.61 -2.64
N ALA A 30 -0.68 3.94 -3.77
CA ALA A 30 -0.90 3.24 -5.03
C ALA A 30 -0.65 1.72 -4.93
N LEU A 31 0.41 1.30 -4.23
CA LEU A 31 0.69 -0.11 -3.97
C LEU A 31 -0.46 -0.81 -3.25
N ILE A 32 -0.95 -0.22 -2.15
CA ILE A 32 -2.00 -0.86 -1.35
C ILE A 32 -3.30 -0.95 -2.16
N TYR A 33 -3.65 0.10 -2.92
CA TYR A 33 -4.79 0.03 -3.86
C TYR A 33 -4.62 -1.11 -4.86
N TYR A 34 -3.43 -1.20 -5.44
CA TYR A 34 -3.12 -2.20 -6.45
C TYR A 34 -3.21 -3.62 -5.87
N LEU A 35 -2.71 -3.84 -4.65
CA LEU A 35 -2.80 -5.12 -3.93
C LEU A 35 -4.24 -5.54 -3.65
N VAL A 36 -5.08 -4.60 -3.19
CA VAL A 36 -6.50 -4.88 -2.90
C VAL A 36 -7.26 -5.29 -4.17
N LEU A 37 -6.93 -4.67 -5.30
CA LEU A 37 -7.57 -4.97 -6.59
C LEU A 37 -7.06 -6.27 -7.21
N ASN A 38 -5.74 -6.50 -7.20
CA ASN A 38 -5.12 -7.61 -7.95
C ASN A 38 -4.97 -8.90 -7.12
N LYS A 39 -5.13 -8.84 -5.78
CA LYS A 39 -5.00 -9.93 -4.79
C LYS A 39 -3.63 -10.63 -4.73
N PHE A 40 -2.97 -10.81 -5.86
CA PHE A 40 -1.62 -11.32 -6.02
C PHE A 40 -0.88 -10.42 -7.00
N ILE A 41 0.34 -10.05 -6.65
CA ILE A 41 1.25 -9.35 -7.55
C ILE A 41 2.68 -9.83 -7.33
N THR A 42 3.46 -9.84 -8.41
CA THR A 42 4.89 -10.14 -8.35
C THR A 42 5.69 -8.92 -7.90
N ARG A 43 6.84 -9.16 -7.28
CA ARG A 43 7.72 -8.06 -6.82
C ARG A 43 8.19 -7.19 -7.99
N ASP A 44 8.49 -7.80 -9.13
CA ASP A 44 8.93 -7.14 -10.35
C ASP A 44 7.87 -6.22 -10.96
N GLU A 45 6.61 -6.63 -10.97
CA GLU A 45 5.53 -5.78 -11.46
C GLU A 45 5.35 -4.52 -10.60
N ILE A 46 5.36 -4.66 -9.27
CA ILE A 46 5.29 -3.51 -8.37
C ILE A 46 6.53 -2.62 -8.52
N ALA A 47 7.71 -3.22 -8.67
CA ALA A 47 8.95 -2.51 -8.91
C ALA A 47 8.83 -1.62 -10.14
N ASN A 48 8.48 -2.20 -11.29
CA ASN A 48 8.37 -1.46 -12.53
C ASN A 48 7.20 -0.46 -12.54
N LEU A 49 6.08 -0.76 -11.87
CA LEU A 49 4.91 0.11 -11.87
C LEU A 49 5.12 1.38 -11.03
N LEU A 50 5.73 1.25 -9.85
CA LEU A 50 5.81 2.34 -8.87
C LEU A 50 7.23 2.91 -8.75
N TRP A 51 8.24 2.11 -9.09
CA TRP A 51 9.66 2.39 -8.87
C TRP A 51 10.56 1.96 -10.04
N PRO A 52 10.23 2.30 -11.30
CA PRO A 52 11.00 1.84 -12.46
C PRO A 52 12.46 2.30 -12.44
N ASP A 53 12.78 3.35 -11.68
CA ASP A 53 14.11 3.97 -11.59
C ASP A 53 14.82 3.71 -10.24
N GLU A 54 14.15 3.11 -9.25
CA GLU A 54 14.79 2.86 -7.95
C GLU A 54 15.49 1.50 -7.88
N ASN A 55 16.65 1.49 -7.20
CA ASN A 55 17.43 0.28 -6.98
C ASN A 55 16.65 -0.77 -6.16
N GLU A 56 16.81 -2.05 -6.51
CA GLU A 56 16.12 -3.20 -5.89
C GLU A 56 16.26 -3.24 -4.35
N LYS A 57 17.39 -2.77 -3.83
CA LYS A 57 17.68 -2.69 -2.39
C LYS A 57 16.80 -1.66 -1.66
N GLN A 58 16.49 -0.51 -2.29
CA GLN A 58 15.57 0.48 -1.72
C GLN A 58 14.14 -0.05 -1.74
N LEU A 59 13.72 -0.64 -2.86
CA LEU A 59 12.40 -1.24 -3.01
C LEU A 59 12.12 -2.30 -1.94
N LYS A 60 13.07 -3.20 -1.69
CA LYS A 60 12.94 -4.23 -0.66
C LYS A 60 12.67 -3.62 0.72
N ARG A 61 13.40 -2.56 1.08
CA ARG A 61 13.24 -1.87 2.36
C ARG A 61 11.87 -1.19 2.48
N ILE A 62 11.38 -0.60 1.41
CA ILE A 62 10.03 0.01 1.36
C ILE A 62 8.97 -1.07 1.56
N LEU A 63 9.07 -2.20 0.85
CA LEU A 63 8.16 -3.33 0.99
C LEU A 63 8.16 -3.88 2.43
N GLU A 64 9.33 -4.11 3.03
CA GLU A 64 9.42 -4.55 4.42
C GLU A 64 8.76 -3.55 5.39
N MET A 65 8.99 -2.25 5.20
CA MET A 65 8.40 -1.20 6.03
C MET A 65 6.87 -1.15 5.91
N LEU A 66 6.33 -1.44 4.73
CA LEU A 66 4.89 -1.54 4.47
C LEU A 66 4.24 -2.70 5.21
N PHE A 67 4.84 -3.88 5.12
CA PHE A 67 4.33 -5.06 5.82
C PHE A 67 4.36 -4.87 7.35
N ILE A 68 5.43 -4.26 7.89
CA ILE A 68 5.54 -3.95 9.32
C ILE A 68 4.50 -2.91 9.76
N LYS A 69 4.26 -1.87 8.95
CA LYS A 69 3.24 -0.85 9.25
C LYS A 69 1.83 -1.41 9.18
N GLN A 70 1.53 -2.27 8.19
CA GLN A 70 0.24 -2.97 8.12
C GLN A 70 -0.02 -3.78 9.40
N LYS A 71 1.00 -4.48 9.90
CA LYS A 71 0.87 -5.25 11.15
C LYS A 71 0.52 -4.35 12.35
N ASN A 72 1.18 -3.21 12.51
CA ASN A 72 0.90 -2.28 13.63
C ASN A 72 -0.42 -1.51 13.51
N VAL A 73 -1.03 -1.48 12.32
CA VAL A 73 -2.34 -0.84 12.10
C VAL A 73 -3.49 -1.82 12.37
N LEU A 74 -3.19 -3.12 12.49
CA LEU A 74 -4.15 -4.20 12.74
C LEU A 74 -4.12 -4.71 14.20
N GLU A 75 -3.19 -4.22 15.04
CA GLU A 75 -3.09 -4.46 16.49
C GLU A 75 -3.63 -3.27 17.28
#